data_AF-A0A8T3X2A6-F1
#
_entry.id   AF-A0A8T3X2A6-F1
#
_cell.length_a   1.000
_cell.length_b   1.000
_cell.length_c   1.000
_cell.angle_alpha   90.00
_cell.angle_beta   90.00
_cell.angle_gamma   90.00
#
_symmetry.space_group_name_H-M   'P 1'
#
loop_
_entity.id
_entity.type
_entity.pdbx_description
1 polymer ?
#
loop_
_entity_poly.entity_id
_entity_poly.type
_entity_poly.pdbx_seq_one_letter_code
_entity_poly.pdbx_strand_id
1 'polypeptide(L)' 'MELIIIIHARQQMFDRGIDENQIIKTIKMGSRIKQTDGLKSVYSYAGVCYKIRGGKYIIKTVTLE' A
#
# COMPACT_ATOMS: atom_id res chain seq x y z
N MET A 1 11.97 2.65 -5.83
CA MET A 1 11.24 1.93 -4.75
C MET A 1 10.73 0.66 -5.38
N GLU A 2 11.19 -0.49 -4.89
CA GLU A 2 10.76 -1.79 -5.43
C GLU A 2 9.48 -2.25 -4.71
N LEU A 3 8.40 -2.40 -5.46
CA LEU A 3 7.11 -2.87 -4.96
C LEU A 3 6.95 -4.37 -5.22
N ILE A 4 6.57 -5.12 -4.20
CA ILE A 4 6.09 -6.49 -4.33
C ILE A 4 4.61 -6.49 -3.95
N ILE A 5 3.74 -6.63 -4.94
CA ILE A 5 2.29 -6.64 -4.73
C ILE A 5 1.82 -8.08 -4.69
N ILE A 6 1.28 -8.52 -3.54
CA ILE A 6 0.73 -9.87 -3.42
C ILE A 6 -0.60 -9.98 -4.20
N ILE A 7 -1.00 -11.21 -4.54
CA ILE A 7 -2.22 -11.48 -5.32
C ILE A 7 -3.45 -10.80 -4.70
N HIS A 8 -3.62 -10.90 -3.38
CA HIS A 8 -4.73 -10.26 -2.66
C HIS A 8 -4.76 -8.73 -2.86
N ALA A 9 -3.61 -8.06 -2.69
CA ALA A 9 -3.51 -6.62 -2.92
C ALA A 9 -3.75 -6.24 -4.38
N ARG A 10 -3.27 -7.05 -5.32
CA ARG A 10 -3.48 -6.82 -6.76
C ARG A 10 -4.96 -6.91 -7.14
N GLN A 11 -5.70 -7.88 -6.58
CA GLN A 11 -7.15 -7.96 -6.77
C GLN A 11 -7.83 -6.72 -6.19
N GLN A 12 -7.45 -6.31 -4.99
CA GLN A 12 -8.03 -5.13 -4.36
C GLN A 12 -7.79 -3.83 -5.14
N MET A 13 -6.59 -3.70 -5.73
CA MET A 13 -6.26 -2.61 -6.65
C MET A 13 -7.18 -2.61 -7.86
N PHE A 14 -7.37 -3.76 -8.50
CA PHE A 14 -8.28 -3.89 -9.64
C PHE A 14 -9.72 -3.52 -9.29
N ASP A 15 -10.26 -4.10 -8.21
CA ASP A 15 -11.65 -3.86 -7.77
C ASP A 15 -11.92 -2.39 -7.42
N ARG A 16 -10.89 -1.67 -6.94
CA ARG A 16 -10.99 -0.27 -6.48
C ARG A 16 -10.52 0.74 -7.50
N GLY A 17 -10.05 0.30 -8.67
CA GLY A 17 -9.45 1.19 -9.67
C GLY A 17 -8.20 1.91 -9.16
N ILE A 18 -7.42 1.27 -8.28
CA ILE A 18 -6.20 1.84 -7.72
C ILE A 18 -4.98 1.37 -8.51
N ASP A 19 -4.22 2.31 -9.06
CA ASP A 19 -3.00 2.03 -9.82
C ASP A 19 -1.74 2.03 -8.93
N GLU A 20 -0.61 1.56 -9.48
CA GLU A 20 0.66 1.54 -8.76
C GLU A 20 1.16 2.95 -8.40
N ASN A 21 0.86 3.97 -9.22
CA ASN A 21 1.28 5.34 -8.95
C ASN A 21 0.60 5.89 -7.69
N GLN A 22 -0.67 5.59 -7.49
CA GLN A 22 -1.43 5.92 -6.30
C GLN A 22 -0.88 5.19 -5.07
N ILE A 23 -0.47 3.92 -5.19
CA ILE A 23 0.22 3.20 -4.11
C ILE A 23 1.52 3.91 -3.73
N ILE A 24 2.35 4.24 -4.73
CA ILE A 24 3.62 4.93 -4.52
C ILE A 24 3.40 6.29 -3.83
N LYS A 25 2.42 7.06 -4.31
CA LYS A 25 2.07 8.36 -3.75
C LYS A 25 1.60 8.23 -2.31
N THR A 26 0.77 7.22 -2.03
CA THR A 26 0.27 6.94 -0.68
C THR A 26 1.40 6.61 0.29
N ILE A 27 2.37 5.76 -0.10
CA ILE A 27 3.52 5.40 0.74
C ILE A 27 4.46 6.59 0.99
N LYS A 28 4.64 7.45 -0.03
CA LYS A 28 5.56 8.59 0.03
C LYS A 28 4.99 9.78 0.79
N MET A 29 3.74 10.13 0.51
CA MET A 29 3.10 11.37 1.00
C MET A 29 2.08 11.13 2.11
N GLY A 30 1.61 9.90 2.26
CA GLY A 30 0.57 9.57 3.21
C GLY A 30 1.05 9.61 4.66
N SER A 31 0.09 9.78 5.57
CA SER A 31 0.32 9.59 7.00
C SER A 31 0.63 8.12 7.26
N ARG A 32 1.63 7.84 8.10
CA ARG A 32 2.09 6.48 8.39
C ARG A 32 1.66 6.06 9.78
N ILE A 33 0.95 4.94 9.86
CA ILE A 33 0.45 4.34 11.08
C ILE A 33 1.13 2.98 11.24
N LYS A 34 1.73 2.73 12.41
CA LYS A 34 2.31 1.41 12.73
C LYS A 34 1.20 0.38 12.92
N GLN A 35 1.41 -0.82 12.39
CA GLN A 35 0.56 -2.00 12.59
C GLN A 35 1.39 -3.13 13.20
N THR A 36 0.72 -4.13 13.77
CA THR A 36 1.38 -5.33 14.34
C THR A 36 2.31 -6.01 13.33
N ASP A 37 1.92 -6.07 12.05
CA ASP A 37 2.75 -6.58 10.95
C ASP A 37 2.85 -5.55 9.82
N GLY A 38 3.61 -4.47 10.07
CA GLY A 38 4.02 -3.49 9.08
C GLY A 38 3.51 -2.07 9.34
N LEU A 39 3.15 -1.38 8.26
CA LEU A 39 2.72 0.00 8.22
C LEU A 39 1.45 0.12 7.39
N LYS A 40 0.52 0.98 7.82
CA LYS A 40 -0.56 1.51 7.00
C LYS A 40 -0.19 2.94 6.60
N SER A 41 -0.15 3.23 5.31
CA SER A 41 -0.10 4.60 4.80
C SER A 41 -1.48 5.02 4.31
N VAL A 42 -1.90 6.24 4.62
CA VAL A 42 -3.17 6.82 4.14
C VAL A 42 -2.91 8.14 3.46
N TYR A 43 -3.42 8.30 2.25
CA TYR A 43 -3.32 9.55 1.48
C TYR A 43 -4.57 9.77 0.65
N SER A 44 -5.26 10.90 0.88
CA SER A 44 -6.57 11.16 0.29
C SER A 44 -7.53 10.00 0.62
N TYR A 45 -8.16 9.41 -0.38
CA TYR A 45 -9.05 8.25 -0.26
C TYR A 45 -8.32 6.90 -0.26
N ALA A 46 -6.99 6.85 -0.42
CA ALA A 46 -6.26 5.59 -0.58
C ALA A 46 -5.57 5.19 0.73
N GLY A 47 -5.82 3.95 1.17
CA GLY A 47 -5.11 3.30 2.25
C GLY A 47 -4.28 2.12 1.75
N VAL A 48 -3.04 2.00 2.21
CA VAL A 48 -2.09 0.96 1.79
C VAL A 48 -1.42 0.33 3.00
N CYS A 49 -1.66 -0.95 3.22
CA CYS A 49 -0.96 -1.74 4.23
C CYS A 49 0.21 -2.48 3.60
N TYR A 50 1.42 -2.28 4.13
CA TYR A 50 2.65 -2.87 3.59
C TYR A 50 3.69 -3.15 4.67
N LYS A 51 4.68 -3.97 4.33
CA LYS A 51 5.87 -4.20 5.16
C LYS A 51 7.13 -3.95 4.34
N ILE A 52 8.20 -3.53 5.01
CA ILE A 52 9.50 -3.28 4.38
C ILE A 52 10.42 -4.44 4.74
N ARG A 53 10.98 -5.13 3.74
CA ARG A 53 11.99 -6.19 3.93
C ARG A 53 13.08 -6.07 2.88
N GLY A 54 14.34 -5.94 3.30
CA GLY A 54 15.49 -5.84 2.39
C GLY A 54 15.36 -4.69 1.38
N GLY A 55 14.80 -3.55 1.78
CA GLY A 55 14.56 -2.40 0.89
C GLY A 55 13.33 -2.52 -0.02
N LYS A 56 12.65 -3.67 -0.02
CA LYS A 56 11.44 -3.92 -0.81
C LYS A 56 10.18 -3.63 -0.01
N TYR A 57 9.19 -3.07 -0.68
CA TYR A 57 7.89 -2.72 -0.11
C TYR A 57 6.88 -3.77 -0.51
N ILE A 58 6.53 -4.65 0.42
CA ILE A 58 5.59 -5.75 0.19
C ILE A 58 4.19 -5.25 0.53
N ILE A 59 3.39 -4.99 -0.50
CA ILE A 59 2.01 -4.50 -0.39
C ILE A 59 1.09 -5.68 -0.08
N LYS A 60 0.38 -5.59 1.03
CA LYS A 60 -0.50 -6.64 1.56
C LYS A 60 -1.96 -6.36 1.30
N THR A 61 -2.38 -5.10 1.50
CA THR A 61 -3.78 -4.71 1.43
C THR A 61 -3.90 -3.29 0.90
N VAL A 62 -4.93 -3.04 0.10
CA VAL A 62 -5.29 -1.73 -0.40
C VAL A 62 -6.74 -1.45 -0.03
N THR A 63 -6.98 -0.32 0.62
CA THR A 63 -8.28 0.13 1.12
C THR A 63 -8.66 1.48 0.51
N LEU A 64 -9.96 1.75 0.50
CA LEU A 64 -10.48 3.10 0.37
C LEU A 64 -10.80 3.58 1.78
N GLU A 65 -10.44 4.82 2.11
CA GLU A 65 -10.78 5.48 3.39
C GLU A 65 -12.00 6.39 3.25
#